data_AF-A0A267FU33-F1
#
_entry.id   AF-A0A267FU33-F1
#
_cell.length_a   1.000
_cell.length_b   1.000
_cell.length_c   1.000
_cell.angle_alpha   90.00
_cell.angle_beta   90.00
_cell.angle_gamma   90.00
#
_symmetry.space_group_name_H-M   'P 1'
#
loop_
_entity.id
_entity.type
_entity.pdbx_description
1 polymer ?
#
loop_
_entity_poly.entity_id
_entity_poly.type
_entity_poly.pdbx_seq_one_letter_code
_entity_poly.pdbx_strand_id
1 'polypeptide(L)'
;MGGNYSYLPSEPASNNFFCITFRVPDSIKVIDCDPPTLEIVRKAIARGYRLGLRQEYDKYGSRTFVLAGNPFKVGCSKEEAIAGKQVACTLLQDLAHKGWQVLNSSELCRNKDLSSWFFERTNEACVNYDSTVCCIALSGFDKFQLVNFPKQLLAKVADAVRRTWTLGIQEEMKDAYGSMEMKMNGNPWSASERGAVEARRMILEIIRAMASEGYVLCMSTSIKDTTDSLFFRSASAADQPSCSELGSPDASFVLSLNRHDRLRLIEAPSEAQEVVRNVLLHHWTSGLTGDRDYHGSREFKLGGSPWWTEGAESVRTRLLITLLLQELRDKGWRLVQTIELCRRLNDKSVFVFARAQPESSLHWCLSLHSKSVLRFVNAPVEVVDALRLVIAGNYIHGIKTERVFAGYHQVRLRGRPWSSHNGNDHVHGRHMMLGILEAMQQRGWSLVCSADVSAIYHHADSGQDYPVDVHSLWFGAINKKPPIADGAVGVGGASSAPSCE
;
A
#
# COMPACT_ATOMS: atom_id res chain seq x y z
N MET A 1 19.72 5.27 -28.13
CA MET A 1 18.38 4.95 -28.67
C MET A 1 17.37 5.86 -27.96
N GLY A 2 17.00 6.97 -28.61
CA GLY A 2 16.17 8.02 -28.00
C GLY A 2 14.76 7.51 -27.71
N GLY A 3 14.30 7.67 -26.47
CA GLY A 3 12.89 7.44 -26.14
C GLY A 3 12.02 8.51 -26.78
N ASN A 4 10.88 8.13 -27.32
CA ASN A 4 9.84 9.10 -27.68
C ASN A 4 9.26 9.65 -26.38
N TYR A 5 9.50 10.92 -26.10
CA TYR A 5 8.98 11.61 -24.92
C TYR A 5 7.70 12.36 -25.29
N SER A 6 6.66 12.21 -24.48
CA SER A 6 5.40 12.95 -24.61
C SER A 6 5.17 13.84 -23.39
N TYR A 7 4.51 14.97 -23.57
CA TYR A 7 4.16 15.86 -22.46
C TYR A 7 2.80 15.45 -21.87
N LEU A 8 2.66 15.54 -20.55
CA LEU A 8 1.34 15.58 -19.93
C LEU A 8 0.59 16.86 -20.35
N PRO A 9 -0.75 16.90 -20.21
CA PRO A 9 -1.51 18.13 -20.34
C PRO A 9 -0.91 19.27 -19.50
N SER A 10 -1.01 20.51 -19.99
CA SER A 10 -0.46 21.68 -19.30
C SER A 10 -1.21 22.06 -18.02
N GLU A 11 -2.48 21.66 -17.94
CA GLU A 11 -3.33 21.83 -16.76
C GLU A 11 -3.59 20.46 -16.12
N PRO A 12 -3.68 20.39 -14.77
CA PRO A 12 -4.02 19.14 -14.11
C PRO A 12 -5.41 18.65 -14.55
N ALA A 13 -5.58 17.34 -14.68
CA ALA A 13 -6.87 16.76 -15.06
C ALA A 13 -8.01 17.11 -14.07
N SER A 14 -7.64 17.37 -12.81
CA SER A 14 -8.54 17.73 -11.74
C SER A 14 -7.80 18.52 -10.66
N ASN A 15 -8.54 19.35 -9.93
CA ASN A 15 -8.04 20.05 -8.73
C ASN A 15 -8.31 19.26 -7.43
N ASN A 16 -8.82 18.03 -7.54
CA ASN A 16 -9.17 17.19 -6.41
C ASN A 16 -8.08 16.18 -6.06
N PHE A 17 -7.17 15.86 -6.98
CA PHE A 17 -6.11 14.89 -6.75
C PHE A 17 -4.79 15.34 -7.35
N PHE A 18 -3.70 14.95 -6.71
CA PHE A 18 -2.37 15.03 -7.31
C PHE A 18 -1.46 13.93 -6.75
N CYS A 19 -0.29 13.74 -7.36
CA CYS A 19 0.64 12.69 -6.98
C CYS A 19 2.03 13.25 -6.64
N ILE A 20 2.62 12.76 -5.56
CA ILE A 20 4.06 12.91 -5.26
C ILE A 20 4.75 11.56 -5.44
N THR A 21 5.93 11.51 -6.05
CA THR A 21 6.71 10.29 -6.22
C THR A 21 8.14 10.48 -5.78
N PHE A 22 8.66 9.54 -5.00
CA PHE A 22 10.04 9.51 -4.53
C PHE A 22 10.87 8.63 -5.46
N ARG A 23 12.05 9.12 -5.85
CA ARG A 23 12.88 8.46 -6.86
C ARG A 23 14.35 8.44 -6.47
N VAL A 24 14.96 7.27 -6.59
CA VAL A 24 16.40 7.06 -6.40
C VAL A 24 17.21 7.84 -7.44
N PRO A 25 18.31 8.50 -7.02
CA PRO A 25 18.83 8.52 -5.65
C PRO A 25 18.31 9.64 -4.76
N ASP A 26 17.64 10.65 -5.32
CA ASP A 26 17.57 11.98 -4.70
C ASP A 26 16.41 12.88 -5.16
N SER A 27 15.44 12.34 -5.88
CA SER A 27 14.46 13.17 -6.59
C SER A 27 13.05 12.99 -6.04
N ILE A 28 12.33 14.11 -5.86
CA ILE A 28 10.89 14.15 -5.59
C ILE A 28 10.20 14.71 -6.83
N LYS A 29 9.19 13.99 -7.35
CA LYS A 29 8.39 14.39 -8.51
C LYS A 29 6.97 14.70 -8.08
N VAL A 30 6.40 15.77 -8.64
CA VAL A 30 5.01 16.18 -8.43
C VAL A 30 4.30 16.15 -9.79
N ILE A 31 3.13 15.51 -9.85
CA ILE A 31 2.36 15.23 -11.06
C ILE A 31 0.91 15.68 -10.86
N ASP A 32 0.32 16.30 -11.89
CA ASP A 32 -1.04 16.88 -11.89
C ASP A 32 -1.34 17.76 -10.69
N CYS A 33 -0.46 18.72 -10.42
CA CYS A 33 -0.55 19.58 -9.27
C CYS A 33 -0.76 21.03 -9.70
N ASP A 34 -1.78 21.68 -9.16
CA ASP A 34 -2.06 23.09 -9.42
C ASP A 34 -0.95 23.99 -8.85
N PRO A 35 -0.72 25.20 -9.41
CA PRO A 35 0.37 26.06 -8.98
C PRO A 35 0.34 26.44 -7.48
N PRO A 36 -0.83 26.79 -6.87
CA PRO A 36 -0.92 26.98 -5.42
C PRO A 36 -0.46 25.76 -4.61
N THR A 37 -0.90 24.54 -4.97
CA THR A 37 -0.49 23.32 -4.28
C THR A 37 1.00 23.02 -4.48
N LEU A 38 1.53 23.28 -5.66
CA LEU A 38 2.95 23.11 -5.93
C LEU A 38 3.82 24.03 -5.05
N GLU A 39 3.35 25.25 -4.75
CA GLU A 39 4.05 26.16 -3.85
C GLU A 39 4.07 25.65 -2.40
N ILE A 40 3.02 24.95 -1.96
CA ILE A 40 3.01 24.27 -0.66
C ILE A 40 4.11 23.20 -0.62
N VAL A 41 4.18 22.35 -1.65
CA VAL A 41 5.21 21.31 -1.78
C VAL A 41 6.61 21.92 -1.80
N ARG A 42 6.83 23.00 -2.56
CA ARG A 42 8.11 23.71 -2.64
C ARG A 42 8.56 24.23 -1.28
N LYS A 43 7.66 24.89 -0.54
CA LYS A 43 7.96 25.39 0.82
C LYS A 43 8.22 24.26 1.81
N ALA A 44 7.44 23.19 1.75
CA ALA A 44 7.62 22.01 2.60
C ALA A 44 8.99 21.36 2.37
N ILE A 45 9.44 21.24 1.11
CA ILE A 45 10.78 20.71 0.79
C ILE A 45 11.88 21.66 1.29
N ALA A 46 11.75 22.96 1.02
CA ALA A 46 12.74 23.96 1.44
C ALA A 46 12.92 24.00 2.97
N ARG A 47 11.83 23.83 3.73
CA ARG A 47 11.85 23.80 5.20
C ARG A 47 12.28 22.45 5.77
N GLY A 48 11.77 21.36 5.19
CA GLY A 48 11.94 20.01 5.74
C GLY A 48 13.24 19.31 5.35
N TYR A 49 13.88 19.73 4.25
CA TYR A 49 15.09 19.10 3.74
C TYR A 49 16.33 19.97 3.99
N ARG A 50 16.95 19.80 5.17
CA ARG A 50 18.06 20.64 5.64
C ARG A 50 19.33 20.64 4.79
N LEU A 51 19.54 19.63 3.95
CA LEU A 51 20.71 19.57 3.06
C LEU A 51 20.54 20.43 1.80
N GLY A 52 19.33 20.96 1.55
CA GLY A 52 19.04 21.86 0.46
C GLY A 52 18.75 21.17 -0.88
N LEU A 53 18.36 21.99 -1.85
CA LEU A 53 18.06 21.58 -3.22
C LEU A 53 19.26 21.82 -4.14
N ARG A 54 19.53 20.88 -5.04
CA ARG A 54 20.48 21.10 -6.15
C ARG A 54 19.80 21.74 -7.36
N GLN A 55 18.59 21.29 -7.66
CA GLN A 55 17.87 21.76 -8.83
C GLN A 55 16.37 21.60 -8.65
N GLU A 56 15.61 22.50 -9.25
CA GLU A 56 14.18 22.34 -9.52
C GLU A 56 13.96 22.57 -11.02
N TYR A 57 13.19 21.70 -11.68
CA TYR A 57 12.86 21.88 -13.09
C TYR A 57 11.55 21.21 -13.47
N ASP A 58 10.91 21.74 -14.52
CA ASP A 58 9.79 21.09 -15.18
C ASP A 58 10.29 20.08 -16.21
N LYS A 59 9.72 18.87 -16.23
CA LYS A 59 10.01 17.89 -17.26
C LYS A 59 8.81 17.01 -17.54
N TYR A 60 8.32 17.07 -18.78
CA TYR A 60 7.22 16.28 -19.30
C TYR A 60 5.90 16.47 -18.52
N GLY A 61 5.65 17.67 -17.99
CA GLY A 61 4.48 18.01 -17.20
C GLY A 61 4.51 17.43 -15.77
N SER A 62 5.71 17.07 -15.29
CA SER A 62 5.96 16.82 -13.87
C SER A 62 6.98 17.82 -13.34
N ARG A 63 6.73 18.37 -12.13
CA ARG A 63 7.72 19.18 -11.43
C ARG A 63 8.69 18.28 -10.69
N THR A 64 9.99 18.41 -10.94
CA THR A 64 11.02 17.59 -10.28
C THR A 64 11.89 18.46 -9.37
N PHE A 65 12.01 18.06 -8.12
CA PHE A 65 12.92 18.60 -7.12
C PHE A 65 14.08 17.61 -6.93
N VAL A 66 15.30 18.04 -7.23
CA VAL A 66 16.52 17.26 -7.04
C VAL A 66 17.18 17.71 -5.75
N LEU A 67 17.20 16.82 -4.78
CA LEU A 67 17.76 17.05 -3.45
C LEU A 67 19.30 17.02 -3.49
N ALA A 68 19.96 17.72 -2.57
CA ALA A 68 21.38 17.54 -2.33
C ALA A 68 21.65 16.22 -1.58
N GLY A 69 22.73 15.52 -1.94
CA GLY A 69 23.01 14.18 -1.43
C GLY A 69 22.17 13.10 -2.11
N ASN A 70 22.07 11.93 -1.48
CA ASN A 70 21.37 10.76 -2.03
C ASN A 70 20.37 10.14 -1.02
N PRO A 71 19.41 10.91 -0.48
CA PRO A 71 18.57 10.49 0.66
C PRO A 71 17.74 9.23 0.42
N PHE A 72 17.45 8.91 -0.84
CA PHE A 72 16.61 7.77 -1.22
C PHE A 72 17.43 6.55 -1.68
N LYS A 73 18.76 6.66 -1.73
CA LYS A 73 19.64 5.57 -2.17
C LYS A 73 19.97 4.62 -1.01
N VAL A 74 19.87 3.32 -1.24
CA VAL A 74 20.41 2.31 -0.31
C VAL A 74 21.90 2.54 -0.07
N GLY A 75 22.32 2.51 1.19
CA GLY A 75 23.71 2.81 1.58
C GLY A 75 24.07 4.30 1.68
N CYS A 76 23.13 5.23 1.48
CA CYS A 76 23.38 6.65 1.77
C CYS A 76 23.73 6.89 3.25
N SER A 77 24.28 8.07 3.56
CA SER A 77 24.66 8.42 4.93
C SER A 77 23.44 8.42 5.86
N LYS A 78 23.68 8.25 7.17
CA LYS A 78 22.61 8.28 8.18
C LYS A 78 21.89 9.63 8.16
N GLU A 79 22.66 10.71 8.06
CA GLU A 79 22.16 12.08 7.97
C GLU A 79 21.23 12.29 6.76
N GLU A 80 21.64 11.83 5.57
CA GLU A 80 20.81 11.90 4.36
C GLU A 80 19.52 11.09 4.52
N ALA A 81 19.61 9.87 5.09
CA ALA A 81 18.47 8.99 5.29
C ALA A 81 17.44 9.54 6.30
N ILE A 82 17.90 10.33 7.28
CA ILE A 82 17.03 11.01 8.25
C ILE A 82 16.42 12.26 7.61
N ALA A 83 17.22 13.05 6.88
CA ALA A 83 16.73 14.22 6.16
C ALA A 83 15.63 13.87 5.14
N GLY A 84 15.76 12.73 4.45
CA GLY A 84 14.72 12.20 3.54
C GLY A 84 13.38 11.90 4.25
N LYS A 85 13.42 11.46 5.50
CA LYS A 85 12.22 11.20 6.32
C LYS A 85 11.64 12.48 6.93
N GLN A 86 12.51 13.43 7.29
CA GLN A 86 12.08 14.74 7.80
C GLN A 86 11.30 15.52 6.73
N VAL A 87 11.76 15.53 5.48
CA VAL A 87 11.00 16.15 4.38
C VAL A 87 9.68 15.43 4.11
N ALA A 88 9.64 14.11 4.22
CA ALA A 88 8.40 13.33 4.13
C ALA A 88 7.38 13.72 5.22
N CYS A 89 7.79 13.83 6.48
CA CYS A 89 6.92 14.34 7.55
C CYS A 89 6.42 15.76 7.25
N THR A 90 7.31 16.64 6.79
CA THR A 90 7.00 18.04 6.50
C THR A 90 5.99 18.18 5.36
N LEU A 91 6.14 17.37 4.30
CA LEU A 91 5.19 17.31 3.18
C LEU A 91 3.79 16.93 3.65
N LEU A 92 3.67 15.84 4.41
CA LEU A 92 2.38 15.37 4.93
C LEU A 92 1.72 16.42 5.83
N GLN A 93 2.51 17.08 6.68
CA GLN A 93 2.00 18.10 7.58
C GLN A 93 1.50 19.35 6.83
N ASP A 94 2.32 19.93 5.96
CA ASP A 94 1.97 21.18 5.26
C ASP A 94 0.83 21.00 4.26
N LEU A 95 0.74 19.83 3.62
CA LEU A 95 -0.37 19.48 2.75
C LEU A 95 -1.66 19.33 3.56
N ALA A 96 -1.62 18.63 4.69
CA ALA A 96 -2.77 18.49 5.60
C ALA A 96 -3.29 19.85 6.08
N HIS A 97 -2.40 20.78 6.47
CA HIS A 97 -2.75 22.17 6.83
C HIS A 97 -3.46 22.95 5.73
N LYS A 98 -3.38 22.48 4.49
CA LYS A 98 -3.94 23.14 3.30
C LYS A 98 -5.08 22.34 2.68
N GLY A 99 -5.65 21.39 3.43
CA GLY A 99 -6.83 20.63 3.02
C GLY A 99 -6.51 19.49 2.05
N TRP A 100 -5.29 18.95 2.11
CA TRP A 100 -4.90 17.76 1.35
C TRP A 100 -4.68 16.58 2.29
N GLN A 101 -5.39 15.49 2.04
CA GLN A 101 -5.21 14.23 2.75
C GLN A 101 -4.48 13.23 1.86
N VAL A 102 -3.57 12.45 2.46
CA VAL A 102 -3.00 11.30 1.75
C VAL A 102 -4.04 10.19 1.67
N LEU A 103 -4.39 9.78 0.46
CA LEU A 103 -5.32 8.68 0.20
C LEU A 103 -4.61 7.34 0.40
N ASN A 104 -3.45 7.15 -0.24
CA ASN A 104 -2.61 5.97 -0.08
C ASN A 104 -1.20 6.19 -0.66
N SER A 105 -0.28 5.26 -0.36
CA SER A 105 0.99 5.10 -1.05
C SER A 105 1.01 3.81 -1.86
N SER A 106 1.60 3.85 -3.05
CA SER A 106 1.69 2.66 -3.90
C SER A 106 3.03 2.57 -4.60
N GLU A 107 3.62 1.38 -4.58
CA GLU A 107 4.80 1.06 -5.40
C GLU A 107 4.32 0.67 -6.79
N LEU A 108 4.38 1.63 -7.72
CA LEU A 108 3.84 1.49 -9.08
C LEU A 108 4.91 1.22 -10.14
N CYS A 109 6.18 1.17 -9.73
CA CYS A 109 7.31 1.06 -10.62
C CYS A 109 8.22 -0.07 -10.19
N ARG A 110 8.66 -0.87 -11.16
CA ARG A 110 9.59 -1.99 -10.94
C ARG A 110 11.04 -1.55 -10.70
N ASN A 111 11.34 -0.26 -10.88
CA ASN A 111 12.69 0.29 -10.71
C ASN A 111 12.67 1.82 -10.54
N LYS A 112 13.73 2.32 -9.90
CA LYS A 112 14.11 3.73 -9.60
C LYS A 112 13.09 4.56 -8.82
N ASP A 113 11.80 4.54 -9.18
CA ASP A 113 10.76 5.15 -8.34
C ASP A 113 10.44 4.19 -7.22
N LEU A 114 10.37 4.71 -6.00
CA LEU A 114 10.17 3.94 -4.78
C LEU A 114 8.68 3.83 -4.47
N SER A 115 8.02 4.97 -4.28
CA SER A 115 6.61 5.03 -3.93
C SER A 115 5.95 6.24 -4.58
N SER A 116 4.64 6.11 -4.82
CA SER A 116 3.77 7.17 -5.35
C SER A 116 2.67 7.44 -4.34
N TRP A 117 2.67 8.64 -3.79
CA TRP A 117 1.69 9.11 -2.82
C TRP A 117 0.59 9.84 -3.57
N PHE A 118 -0.64 9.35 -3.40
CA PHE A 118 -1.83 9.97 -3.95
C PHE A 118 -2.48 10.83 -2.88
N PHE A 119 -2.73 12.08 -3.22
CA PHE A 119 -3.40 13.03 -2.35
C PHE A 119 -4.77 13.36 -2.91
N GLU A 120 -5.72 13.58 -2.00
CA GLU A 120 -7.07 14.02 -2.31
C GLU A 120 -7.41 15.30 -1.54
N ARG A 121 -8.22 16.16 -2.15
CA ARG A 121 -8.74 17.36 -1.51
C ARG A 121 -9.80 16.96 -0.49
N THR A 122 -9.68 17.46 0.74
CA THR A 122 -10.69 17.26 1.78
C THR A 122 -11.42 18.56 2.11
N ASN A 123 -12.74 18.46 2.27
CA ASN A 123 -13.62 19.55 2.71
C ASN A 123 -13.82 19.56 4.22
N GLU A 124 -13.23 18.62 4.96
CA GLU A 124 -13.27 18.61 6.42
C GLU A 124 -12.65 19.92 6.91
N ALA A 125 -13.53 20.80 7.40
CA ALA A 125 -13.26 22.21 7.68
C ALA A 125 -11.94 22.36 8.41
N CYS A 126 -10.89 22.81 7.68
CA CYS A 126 -9.52 23.06 8.13
C CYS A 126 -9.32 22.61 9.57
N VAL A 127 -9.28 21.29 9.81
CA VAL A 127 -9.06 20.77 11.16
C VAL A 127 -7.76 21.42 11.55
N ASN A 128 -7.78 22.17 12.65
CA ASN A 128 -6.62 22.88 13.15
C ASN A 128 -5.60 21.79 13.49
N TYR A 129 -4.81 21.37 12.51
CA TYR A 129 -3.76 20.38 12.67
C TYR A 129 -2.66 21.09 13.47
N ASP A 130 -2.86 21.33 14.76
CA ASP A 130 -1.73 21.62 15.66
C ASP A 130 -0.76 20.42 15.73
N SER A 131 -1.06 19.33 15.01
CA SER A 131 -0.37 18.06 15.02
C SER A 131 0.90 18.04 14.16
N THR A 132 2.01 17.70 14.80
CA THR A 132 3.25 17.29 14.15
C THR A 132 3.10 15.88 13.56
N VAL A 133 3.45 15.69 12.29
CA VAL A 133 3.61 14.35 11.70
C VAL A 133 4.93 13.75 12.18
N CYS A 134 4.89 12.55 12.75
CA CYS A 134 6.06 11.79 13.16
C CYS A 134 6.20 10.49 12.38
N CYS A 135 7.40 9.90 12.40
CA CYS A 135 7.73 8.73 11.61
C CYS A 135 8.49 7.70 12.44
N ILE A 136 8.10 6.43 12.31
CA ILE A 136 8.85 5.26 12.78
C ILE A 136 9.37 4.52 11.55
N ALA A 137 10.66 4.59 11.30
CA ALA A 137 11.30 3.89 10.18
C ALA A 137 12.04 2.64 10.64
N LEU A 138 11.84 1.54 9.91
CA LEU A 138 12.58 0.30 10.12
C LEU A 138 13.98 0.44 9.47
N SER A 139 15.00 0.63 10.29
CA SER A 139 16.36 0.98 9.84
C SER A 139 17.35 -0.15 10.11
N GLY A 140 18.29 -0.34 9.17
CA GLY A 140 19.23 -1.45 9.25
C GLY A 140 18.50 -2.79 9.38
N PHE A 141 19.04 -3.74 10.13
CA PHE A 141 18.35 -5.02 10.38
C PHE A 141 17.62 -5.05 11.72
N ASP A 142 17.86 -4.05 12.55
CA ASP A 142 17.71 -4.15 14.01
C ASP A 142 17.40 -2.82 14.69
N LYS A 143 16.98 -1.79 13.96
CA LYS A 143 16.74 -0.47 14.54
C LYS A 143 15.40 0.13 14.18
N PHE A 144 14.88 0.92 15.10
CA PHE A 144 13.92 1.96 14.79
C PHE A 144 14.63 3.30 14.67
N GLN A 145 14.25 4.09 13.67
CA GLN A 145 14.56 5.52 13.58
C GLN A 145 13.26 6.31 13.76
N LEU A 146 13.20 7.07 14.85
CA LEU A 146 12.05 7.84 15.29
C LEU A 146 12.27 9.31 14.94
N VAL A 147 11.65 9.75 13.85
CA VAL A 147 11.84 11.07 13.24
C VAL A 147 10.66 11.98 13.61
N ASN A 148 10.95 13.20 14.06
CA ASN A 148 9.97 14.16 14.59
C ASN A 148 9.08 13.55 15.69
N PHE A 149 9.62 12.61 16.46
CA PHE A 149 8.83 11.80 17.38
C PHE A 149 8.63 12.52 18.72
N PRO A 150 7.38 12.62 19.22
CA PRO A 150 7.13 13.23 20.53
C PRO A 150 7.85 12.47 21.65
N LYS A 151 8.61 13.19 22.49
CA LYS A 151 9.47 12.58 23.52
C LYS A 151 8.70 11.69 24.49
N GLN A 152 7.46 12.07 24.83
CA GLN A 152 6.59 11.32 25.73
C GLN A 152 6.18 9.95 25.17
N LEU A 153 6.22 9.76 23.85
CA LEU A 153 5.84 8.48 23.21
C LEU A 153 7.02 7.51 23.08
N LEU A 154 8.26 7.96 23.32
CA LEU A 154 9.45 7.12 23.20
C LEU A 154 9.38 5.88 24.12
N ALA A 155 8.90 6.07 25.35
CA ALA A 155 8.73 4.98 26.31
C ALA A 155 7.68 3.95 25.85
N LYS A 156 6.60 4.41 25.19
CA LYS A 156 5.53 3.55 24.68
C LYS A 156 6.04 2.61 23.59
N VAL A 157 6.88 3.12 22.69
CA VAL A 157 7.55 2.31 21.67
C VAL A 157 8.49 1.30 22.33
N ALA A 158 9.31 1.74 23.29
CA ALA A 158 10.22 0.84 24.01
C ALA A 158 9.47 -0.29 24.74
N ASP A 159 8.36 0.03 25.41
CA ASP A 159 7.54 -0.94 26.11
C ASP A 159 6.91 -1.96 25.15
N ALA A 160 6.41 -1.51 24.00
CA ALA A 160 5.90 -2.41 22.96
C ALA A 160 6.98 -3.41 22.51
N VAL A 161 8.23 -2.94 22.32
CA VAL A 161 9.37 -3.83 21.99
C VAL A 161 9.66 -4.81 23.11
N ARG A 162 9.76 -4.35 24.36
CA ARG A 162 10.06 -5.22 25.52
C ARG A 162 9.03 -6.33 25.70
N ARG A 163 7.75 -6.06 25.40
CA ARG A 163 6.66 -7.04 25.51
C ARG A 163 6.65 -8.08 24.41
N THR A 164 7.09 -7.71 23.20
CA THR A 164 6.83 -8.51 21.99
C THR A 164 8.08 -9.11 21.38
N TRP A 165 9.25 -8.51 21.60
CA TRP A 165 10.52 -8.97 21.06
C TRP A 165 11.34 -9.68 22.13
N THR A 166 11.45 -11.01 22.02
CA THR A 166 12.04 -11.82 23.09
C THR A 166 13.53 -11.57 23.33
N LEU A 167 14.26 -11.13 22.32
CA LEU A 167 15.67 -10.74 22.47
C LEU A 167 15.84 -9.35 23.10
N GLY A 168 14.79 -8.55 23.18
CA GLY A 168 14.79 -7.25 23.84
C GLY A 168 15.58 -6.15 23.14
N ILE A 169 15.78 -5.05 23.87
CA ILE A 169 16.45 -3.83 23.40
C ILE A 169 17.94 -3.91 23.73
N GLN A 170 18.79 -3.58 22.76
CA GLN A 170 20.24 -3.46 22.93
C GLN A 170 20.63 -2.03 23.37
N GLU A 171 20.01 -1.01 22.78
CA GLU A 171 20.26 0.41 23.08
C GLU A 171 18.91 1.16 23.01
N GLU A 172 18.50 1.81 24.11
CA GLU A 172 17.15 2.39 24.22
C GLU A 172 16.91 3.53 23.24
N MET A 173 17.57 4.66 23.43
CA MET A 173 17.41 5.84 22.60
C MET A 173 18.73 6.59 22.50
N LYS A 174 19.21 6.76 21.28
CA LYS A 174 20.38 7.60 20.98
C LYS A 174 19.97 8.70 20.01
N ASP A 175 20.33 9.94 20.35
CA ASP A 175 20.19 11.04 19.40
C ASP A 175 21.07 10.79 18.18
N ALA A 176 20.47 10.93 17.00
CA ALA A 176 21.13 10.84 15.72
C ALA A 176 20.53 11.91 14.81
N TYR A 177 21.24 13.04 14.65
CA TYR A 177 20.88 14.09 13.70
C TYR A 177 19.45 14.64 13.87
N GLY A 178 19.01 14.82 15.12
CA GLY A 178 17.66 15.30 15.44
C GLY A 178 16.56 14.24 15.30
N SER A 179 16.94 12.96 15.24
CA SER A 179 16.04 11.80 15.38
C SER A 179 16.49 10.92 16.54
N MET A 180 15.59 10.11 17.09
CA MET A 180 15.95 9.11 18.11
C MET A 180 16.12 7.74 17.46
N GLU A 181 17.19 7.03 17.77
CA GLU A 181 17.46 5.68 17.28
C GLU A 181 17.40 4.68 18.45
N MET A 182 16.59 3.63 18.29
CA MET A 182 16.54 2.48 19.18
C MET A 182 17.14 1.28 18.46
N LYS A 183 18.03 0.53 19.13
CA LYS A 183 18.63 -0.70 18.60
C LYS A 183 18.14 -1.90 19.39
N MET A 184 17.67 -2.93 18.70
CA MET A 184 17.21 -4.19 19.26
C MET A 184 18.29 -5.26 19.16
N ASN A 185 18.26 -6.26 20.05
CA ASN A 185 19.10 -7.44 19.89
C ASN A 185 18.56 -8.30 18.73
N GLY A 186 19.47 -8.93 17.98
CA GLY A 186 19.11 -9.74 16.81
C GLY A 186 18.72 -8.90 15.59
N ASN A 187 17.93 -9.47 14.68
CA ASN A 187 17.61 -8.84 13.38
C ASN A 187 16.09 -8.93 13.06
N PRO A 188 15.22 -8.19 13.76
CA PRO A 188 13.76 -8.24 13.54
C PRO A 188 13.34 -8.00 12.08
N TRP A 189 14.04 -7.13 11.33
CA TRP A 189 13.68 -6.75 9.95
C TRP A 189 14.15 -7.75 8.89
N SER A 190 14.82 -8.82 9.30
CA SER A 190 15.15 -9.96 8.44
C SER A 190 14.90 -11.30 9.13
N ALA A 191 14.12 -11.30 10.23
CA ALA A 191 13.87 -12.47 11.05
C ALA A 191 13.10 -13.57 10.30
N SER A 192 13.20 -14.78 10.82
CA SER A 192 12.42 -15.94 10.39
C SER A 192 11.72 -16.59 11.57
N GLU A 193 10.78 -17.47 11.27
CA GLU A 193 10.10 -18.32 12.26
C GLU A 193 9.47 -17.49 13.39
N ARG A 194 9.77 -17.82 14.64
CA ARG A 194 9.29 -17.10 15.82
C ARG A 194 9.58 -15.61 15.75
N GLY A 195 10.80 -15.22 15.36
CA GLY A 195 11.18 -13.81 15.26
C GLY A 195 10.36 -13.06 14.19
N ALA A 196 9.97 -13.72 13.10
CA ALA A 196 9.12 -13.09 12.09
C ALA A 196 7.68 -12.84 12.58
N VAL A 197 7.18 -13.69 13.48
CA VAL A 197 5.87 -13.51 14.16
C VAL A 197 5.99 -12.38 15.19
N GLU A 198 7.03 -12.41 16.01
CA GLU A 198 7.30 -11.38 17.03
C GLU A 198 7.48 -9.99 16.42
N ALA A 199 8.19 -9.85 15.29
CA ALA A 199 8.35 -8.57 14.61
C ALA A 199 7.01 -7.99 14.11
N ARG A 200 6.11 -8.82 13.58
CA ARG A 200 4.78 -8.39 13.14
C ARG A 200 3.88 -8.00 14.32
N ARG A 201 3.93 -8.78 15.41
CA ARG A 201 3.25 -8.47 16.68
C ARG A 201 3.76 -7.16 17.27
N MET A 202 5.07 -6.90 17.21
CA MET A 202 5.70 -5.67 17.68
C MET A 202 5.14 -4.43 16.97
N ILE A 203 5.02 -4.48 15.65
CA ILE A 203 4.46 -3.36 14.87
C ILE A 203 2.99 -3.15 15.21
N LEU A 204 2.21 -4.22 15.37
CA LEU A 204 0.82 -4.11 15.83
C LEU A 204 0.72 -3.44 17.21
N GLU A 205 1.56 -3.86 18.17
CA GLU A 205 1.57 -3.29 19.52
C GLU A 205 2.00 -1.82 19.53
N ILE A 206 2.95 -1.42 18.67
CA ILE A 206 3.32 -0.01 18.49
C ILE A 206 2.14 0.78 17.93
N ILE A 207 1.45 0.26 16.91
CA ILE A 207 0.27 0.91 16.32
C ILE A 207 -0.84 1.10 17.38
N ARG A 208 -1.09 0.08 18.21
CA ARG A 208 -2.04 0.16 19.35
C ARG A 208 -1.62 1.20 20.37
N ALA A 209 -0.34 1.22 20.75
CA ALA A 209 0.20 2.18 21.71
C ALA A 209 0.07 3.63 21.19
N MET A 210 0.37 3.87 19.92
CA MET A 210 0.18 5.17 19.29
C MET A 210 -1.29 5.58 19.28
N ALA A 211 -2.21 4.67 18.93
CA ALA A 211 -3.65 4.94 18.95
C ALA A 211 -4.17 5.28 20.35
N SER A 212 -3.69 4.60 21.40
CA SER A 212 -4.06 4.89 22.79
C SER A 212 -3.64 6.28 23.27
N GLU A 213 -2.65 6.89 22.59
CA GLU A 213 -2.15 8.24 22.86
C GLU A 213 -2.72 9.28 21.87
N GLY A 214 -3.76 8.90 21.11
CA GLY A 214 -4.41 9.81 20.16
C GLY A 214 -3.60 10.04 18.89
N TYR A 215 -2.86 9.05 18.41
CA TYR A 215 -2.16 9.09 17.11
C TYR A 215 -2.71 8.06 16.14
N VAL A 216 -2.87 8.45 14.88
CA VAL A 216 -3.35 7.61 13.79
C VAL A 216 -2.20 7.32 12.84
N LEU A 217 -2.05 6.05 12.44
CA LEU A 217 -1.20 5.66 11.31
C LEU A 217 -1.84 6.16 10.02
N CYS A 218 -1.33 7.24 9.45
CA CYS A 218 -1.89 7.83 8.23
C CYS A 218 -1.31 7.22 6.95
N MET A 219 -0.08 6.70 6.99
CA MET A 219 0.56 6.12 5.82
C MET A 219 1.68 5.16 6.21
N SER A 220 1.84 4.10 5.43
CA SER A 220 3.03 3.25 5.37
C SER A 220 3.62 3.36 3.98
N THR A 221 4.94 3.57 3.85
CA THR A 221 5.56 3.74 2.53
C THR A 221 7.08 3.56 2.52
N SER A 222 7.57 3.00 1.42
CA SER A 222 8.99 2.92 1.11
C SER A 222 9.53 4.27 0.60
N ILE A 223 10.54 4.79 1.29
CA ILE A 223 11.31 5.99 0.89
C ILE A 223 12.78 5.62 0.61
N LYS A 224 13.17 4.36 0.87
CA LYS A 224 14.56 3.88 0.70
C LYS A 224 14.62 2.38 0.36
N ASP A 225 13.74 1.91 -0.54
CA ASP A 225 13.79 0.60 -1.22
C ASP A 225 14.13 -0.60 -0.33
N THR A 226 13.59 -0.65 0.88
CA THR A 226 13.99 -1.68 1.86
C THR A 226 12.83 -2.17 2.71
N THR A 227 12.19 -1.25 3.41
CA THR A 227 11.06 -1.50 4.30
C THR A 227 10.29 -0.20 4.39
N ASP A 228 9.03 -0.30 4.78
CA ASP A 228 8.22 0.88 4.99
C ASP A 228 8.71 1.74 6.16
N SER A 229 8.47 3.03 6.04
CA SER A 229 8.41 3.97 7.16
C SER A 229 6.95 4.24 7.50
N LEU A 230 6.61 4.17 8.79
CA LEU A 230 5.27 4.35 9.32
C LEU A 230 5.09 5.80 9.77
N PHE A 231 4.15 6.52 9.15
CA PHE A 231 3.86 7.92 9.45
C PHE A 231 2.61 8.05 10.31
N PHE A 232 2.73 8.79 11.41
CA PHE A 232 1.66 9.03 12.35
C PHE A 232 1.37 10.52 12.46
N ARG A 233 0.10 10.85 12.66
CA ARG A 233 -0.39 12.20 12.99
C ARG A 233 -1.29 12.13 14.21
N SER A 234 -1.49 13.25 14.90
CA SER A 234 -2.51 13.29 15.95
C SER A 234 -3.90 13.05 15.35
N ALA A 235 -4.74 12.38 16.13
CA ALA A 235 -6.12 12.07 15.82
C ALA A 235 -6.96 13.36 15.81
N SER A 236 -7.75 13.54 14.76
CA SER A 236 -8.84 14.50 14.74
C SER A 236 -10.04 13.97 15.52
N ALA A 237 -11.09 14.78 15.68
CA ALA A 237 -12.35 14.31 16.25
C ALA A 237 -12.97 13.14 15.47
N ALA A 238 -12.82 13.13 14.13
CA ALA A 238 -13.33 12.07 13.27
C ALA A 238 -12.57 10.74 13.44
N ASP A 239 -11.31 10.80 13.88
CA ASP A 239 -10.47 9.62 14.10
C ASP A 239 -10.70 8.94 15.45
N GLN A 240 -11.30 9.63 16.43
CA GLN A 240 -11.45 9.14 17.81
C GLN A 240 -12.14 7.77 17.94
N PRO A 241 -13.21 7.46 17.18
CA PRO A 241 -13.80 6.12 17.20
C PRO A 241 -12.80 5.05 16.78
N SER A 242 -12.06 5.29 15.70
CA SER A 242 -11.05 4.38 15.16
C SER A 242 -9.87 4.17 16.11
N CYS A 243 -9.41 5.22 16.80
CA CYS A 243 -8.35 5.09 17.81
C CYS A 243 -8.80 4.23 19.00
N SER A 244 -10.04 4.45 19.46
CA SER A 244 -10.63 3.72 20.58
C SER A 244 -10.82 2.23 20.26
N GLU A 245 -11.29 1.93 19.05
CA GLU A 245 -11.40 0.56 18.54
C GLU A 245 -10.03 -0.12 18.48
N LEU A 246 -9.01 0.55 17.93
CA LEU A 246 -7.68 -0.06 17.74
C LEU A 246 -6.97 -0.37 19.07
N GLY A 247 -7.20 0.46 20.11
CA GLY A 247 -6.54 0.36 21.40
C GLY A 247 -7.07 -0.74 22.33
N SER A 248 -8.18 -1.39 22.00
CA SER A 248 -8.77 -2.44 22.85
C SER A 248 -8.10 -3.81 22.62
N PRO A 249 -7.89 -4.63 23.67
CA PRO A 249 -7.51 -6.04 23.51
C PRO A 249 -8.50 -6.77 22.59
N ASP A 250 -8.01 -7.66 21.73
CA ASP A 250 -8.77 -8.40 20.70
C ASP A 250 -9.38 -7.56 19.56
N ALA A 251 -9.20 -6.24 19.54
CA ALA A 251 -9.83 -5.39 18.54
C ALA A 251 -8.98 -5.14 17.29
N SER A 252 -7.86 -5.83 17.14
CA SER A 252 -7.02 -5.74 15.93
C SER A 252 -6.15 -6.97 15.75
N PHE A 253 -5.75 -7.25 14.51
CA PHE A 253 -4.88 -8.38 14.19
C PHE A 253 -4.09 -8.15 12.92
N VAL A 254 -3.09 -9.00 12.67
CA VAL A 254 -2.30 -8.97 11.43
C VAL A 254 -2.55 -10.23 10.61
N LEU A 255 -2.89 -10.04 9.34
CA LEU A 255 -2.82 -11.07 8.31
C LEU A 255 -1.52 -10.91 7.53
N SER A 256 -0.76 -11.99 7.38
CA SER A 256 0.51 -11.96 6.64
C SER A 256 0.61 -13.09 5.62
N LEU A 257 1.10 -12.74 4.43
CA LEU A 257 1.38 -13.67 3.34
C LEU A 257 2.82 -14.14 3.45
N ASN A 258 3.03 -15.44 3.63
CA ASN A 258 4.33 -16.00 4.01
C ASN A 258 4.77 -17.10 3.04
N ARG A 259 6.09 -17.16 2.78
CA ARG A 259 6.67 -18.10 1.80
C ARG A 259 5.92 -18.00 0.47
N HIS A 260 5.58 -19.13 -0.14
CA HIS A 260 4.82 -19.21 -1.40
C HIS A 260 3.34 -19.55 -1.17
N ASP A 261 2.99 -20.13 -0.02
CA ASP A 261 1.73 -20.86 0.19
C ASP A 261 1.25 -20.85 1.66
N ARG A 262 1.73 -19.93 2.50
CA ARG A 262 1.27 -19.78 3.90
C ARG A 262 0.54 -18.46 4.13
N LEU A 263 -0.59 -18.49 4.81
CA LEU A 263 -1.27 -17.31 5.34
C LEU A 263 -1.25 -17.42 6.86
N ARG A 264 -0.81 -16.37 7.56
CA ARG A 264 -0.74 -16.35 9.02
C ARG A 264 -1.58 -15.23 9.60
N LEU A 265 -2.29 -15.54 10.67
CA LEU A 265 -3.06 -14.62 11.48
C LEU A 265 -2.42 -14.47 12.85
N ILE A 266 -1.96 -13.27 13.17
CA ILE A 266 -1.21 -12.93 14.38
C ILE A 266 -2.09 -12.02 15.23
N GLU A 267 -2.29 -12.36 16.50
CA GLU A 267 -3.24 -11.69 17.41
C GLU A 267 -4.70 -11.70 16.90
N ALA A 268 -5.06 -12.62 16.00
CA ALA A 268 -6.42 -12.71 15.50
C ALA A 268 -7.34 -13.44 16.49
N PRO A 269 -8.49 -12.85 16.87
CA PRO A 269 -9.47 -13.57 17.67
C PRO A 269 -10.08 -14.72 16.85
N SER A 270 -10.62 -15.72 17.54
CA SER A 270 -11.16 -16.93 16.91
C SER A 270 -12.22 -16.63 15.84
N GLU A 271 -13.04 -15.61 16.04
CA GLU A 271 -14.01 -15.15 15.04
C GLU A 271 -13.35 -14.78 13.71
N ALA A 272 -12.30 -13.95 13.74
CA ALA A 272 -11.57 -13.56 12.53
C ALA A 272 -10.84 -14.75 11.88
N GLN A 273 -10.32 -15.68 12.69
CA GLN A 273 -9.71 -16.91 12.19
C GLN A 273 -10.70 -17.77 11.41
N GLU A 274 -11.92 -17.94 11.92
CA GLU A 274 -12.97 -18.71 11.26
C GLU A 274 -13.46 -18.03 9.97
N VAL A 275 -13.60 -16.70 9.96
CA VAL A 275 -13.95 -15.96 8.73
C VAL A 275 -12.91 -16.23 7.64
N VAL A 276 -11.62 -16.04 7.95
CA VAL A 276 -10.54 -16.28 7.00
C VAL A 276 -10.52 -17.74 6.55
N ARG A 277 -10.62 -18.69 7.49
CA ARG A 277 -10.64 -20.12 7.18
C ARG A 277 -11.76 -20.48 6.21
N ASN A 278 -12.96 -19.95 6.44
CA ASN A 278 -14.12 -20.18 5.58
C ASN A 278 -13.89 -19.62 4.17
N VAL A 279 -13.35 -18.40 4.04
CA VAL A 279 -13.01 -17.85 2.72
C VAL A 279 -12.01 -18.74 1.98
N LEU A 280 -10.95 -19.17 2.67
CA LEU A 280 -9.94 -20.04 2.07
C LEU A 280 -10.53 -21.37 1.60
N LEU A 281 -11.42 -22.00 2.38
CA LEU A 281 -12.05 -23.27 2.01
C LEU A 281 -12.99 -23.16 0.81
N HIS A 282 -13.76 -22.07 0.71
CA HIS A 282 -14.78 -21.93 -0.33
C HIS A 282 -14.24 -21.32 -1.63
N HIS A 283 -13.19 -20.49 -1.56
CA HIS A 283 -12.76 -19.68 -2.70
C HIS A 283 -11.34 -19.98 -3.19
N TRP A 284 -10.53 -20.72 -2.43
CA TRP A 284 -9.24 -21.18 -2.94
C TRP A 284 -9.38 -22.54 -3.60
N THR A 285 -9.33 -22.58 -4.94
CA THR A 285 -9.59 -23.80 -5.73
C THR A 285 -8.67 -24.98 -5.41
N SER A 286 -7.45 -24.70 -4.95
CA SER A 286 -6.48 -25.73 -4.58
C SER A 286 -6.61 -26.19 -3.12
N GLY A 287 -7.57 -25.64 -2.38
CA GLY A 287 -7.92 -26.01 -1.00
C GLY A 287 -6.85 -25.68 0.05
N LEU A 288 -7.18 -26.00 1.30
CA LEU A 288 -6.24 -26.00 2.41
C LEU A 288 -5.54 -27.35 2.51
N THR A 289 -4.22 -27.35 2.66
CA THR A 289 -3.41 -28.55 2.87
C THR A 289 -2.79 -28.62 4.27
N GLY A 290 -3.08 -27.62 5.12
CA GLY A 290 -2.67 -27.63 6.52
C GLY A 290 -3.24 -26.45 7.31
N ASP A 291 -3.37 -26.65 8.61
CA ASP A 291 -3.92 -25.68 9.55
C ASP A 291 -3.32 -25.94 10.93
N ARG A 292 -2.53 -25.01 11.48
CA ARG A 292 -1.77 -25.23 12.72
C ARG A 292 -1.56 -23.97 13.55
N ASP A 293 -1.23 -24.16 14.82
CA ASP A 293 -0.51 -23.13 15.58
C ASP A 293 0.93 -23.01 15.07
N TYR A 294 1.40 -21.78 14.95
CA TYR A 294 2.76 -21.44 14.57
C TYR A 294 3.26 -20.29 15.44
N HIS A 295 3.90 -20.63 16.56
CA HIS A 295 4.44 -19.66 17.52
C HIS A 295 3.35 -18.71 18.08
N GLY A 296 2.17 -19.25 18.40
CA GLY A 296 1.04 -18.46 18.90
C GLY A 296 0.33 -17.63 17.82
N SER A 297 0.50 -18.00 16.55
CA SER A 297 -0.26 -17.47 15.42
C SER A 297 -0.96 -18.62 14.70
N ARG A 298 -2.14 -18.36 14.12
CA ARG A 298 -2.82 -19.37 13.30
C ARG A 298 -2.22 -19.36 11.89
N GLU A 299 -1.69 -20.48 11.43
CA GLU A 299 -1.12 -20.61 10.09
C GLU A 299 -1.93 -21.59 9.24
N PHE A 300 -2.43 -21.09 8.11
CA PHE A 300 -3.04 -21.89 7.06
C PHE A 300 -2.02 -22.16 5.95
N LYS A 301 -1.95 -23.41 5.51
CA LYS A 301 -1.24 -23.82 4.31
C LYS A 301 -2.22 -24.01 3.16
N LEU A 302 -1.99 -23.30 2.07
CA LEU A 302 -2.79 -23.37 0.86
C LEU A 302 -2.16 -24.39 -0.12
N GLY A 303 -2.98 -25.06 -0.93
CA GLY A 303 -2.48 -25.83 -2.07
C GLY A 303 -1.95 -24.92 -3.17
N GLY A 304 -0.90 -25.33 -3.87
CA GLY A 304 -0.24 -24.51 -4.89
C GLY A 304 0.72 -23.47 -4.31
N SER A 305 0.95 -22.38 -5.04
CA SER A 305 1.90 -21.32 -4.67
C SER A 305 1.29 -19.92 -4.81
N PRO A 306 0.15 -19.61 -4.16
CA PRO A 306 -0.63 -18.38 -4.36
C PRO A 306 0.17 -17.08 -4.23
N TRP A 307 1.22 -17.08 -3.42
CA TRP A 307 2.04 -15.90 -3.14
C TRP A 307 3.32 -15.82 -3.98
N TRP A 308 3.44 -16.72 -4.96
CA TRP A 308 4.49 -16.77 -5.96
C TRP A 308 3.85 -17.17 -7.30
N THR A 309 3.19 -16.21 -7.94
CA THR A 309 2.30 -16.51 -9.06
C THR A 309 2.52 -15.62 -10.26
N GLU A 310 2.24 -16.20 -11.43
CA GLU A 310 2.06 -15.52 -12.70
C GLU A 310 0.80 -16.07 -13.41
N GLY A 311 0.49 -15.52 -14.58
CA GLY A 311 -0.59 -16.05 -15.42
C GLY A 311 -1.95 -16.07 -14.73
N ALA A 312 -2.72 -17.14 -14.91
CA ALA A 312 -4.08 -17.26 -14.35
C ALA A 312 -4.11 -17.42 -12.82
N GLU A 313 -3.06 -17.98 -12.21
CA GLU A 313 -3.00 -18.08 -10.74
C GLU A 313 -2.86 -16.71 -10.09
N SER A 314 -2.11 -15.79 -10.70
CA SER A 314 -1.98 -14.41 -10.22
C SER A 314 -3.31 -13.65 -10.17
N VAL A 315 -4.29 -14.05 -10.99
CA VAL A 315 -5.66 -13.51 -10.98
C VAL A 315 -6.47 -14.13 -9.85
N ARG A 316 -6.38 -15.46 -9.67
CA ARG A 316 -7.02 -16.19 -8.56
C ARG A 316 -6.53 -15.70 -7.19
N THR A 317 -5.23 -15.44 -7.05
CA THR A 317 -4.65 -14.87 -5.81
C THR A 317 -5.27 -13.52 -5.48
N ARG A 318 -5.39 -12.63 -6.46
CA ARG A 318 -5.96 -11.29 -6.24
C ARG A 318 -7.45 -11.35 -5.94
N LEU A 319 -8.19 -12.25 -6.59
CA LEU A 319 -9.57 -12.56 -6.23
C LEU A 319 -9.69 -13.06 -4.79
N LEU A 320 -8.79 -13.95 -4.34
CA LEU A 320 -8.80 -14.44 -2.96
C LEU A 320 -8.63 -13.30 -1.95
N ILE A 321 -7.68 -12.39 -2.19
CA ILE A 321 -7.49 -11.21 -1.33
C ILE A 321 -8.71 -10.29 -1.38
N THR A 322 -9.31 -10.08 -2.56
CA THR A 322 -10.55 -9.31 -2.71
C THR A 322 -11.67 -9.88 -1.84
N LEU A 323 -11.88 -11.19 -1.88
CA LEU A 323 -12.93 -11.86 -1.10
C LEU A 323 -12.61 -11.90 0.39
N LEU A 324 -11.34 -12.03 0.79
CA LEU A 324 -10.93 -11.89 2.18
C LEU A 324 -11.23 -10.50 2.72
N LEU A 325 -10.89 -9.44 1.98
CA LEU A 325 -11.18 -8.06 2.38
C LEU A 325 -12.69 -7.87 2.54
N GLN A 326 -13.48 -8.28 1.55
CA GLN A 326 -14.93 -8.20 1.58
C GLN A 326 -15.53 -8.92 2.80
N GLU A 327 -15.25 -10.21 2.97
CA GLU A 327 -15.84 -11.00 4.07
C GLU A 327 -15.39 -10.50 5.45
N LEU A 328 -14.16 -10.00 5.57
CA LEU A 328 -13.72 -9.34 6.80
C LEU A 328 -14.51 -8.04 7.06
N ARG A 329 -14.75 -7.20 6.04
CA ARG A 329 -15.59 -5.99 6.18
C ARG A 329 -17.01 -6.34 6.61
N ASP A 330 -17.61 -7.33 5.97
CA ASP A 330 -18.97 -7.83 6.26
C ASP A 330 -19.10 -8.36 7.70
N LYS A 331 -17.99 -8.78 8.31
CA LYS A 331 -17.91 -9.25 9.71
C LYS A 331 -17.35 -8.22 10.69
N GLY A 332 -17.26 -6.95 10.29
CA GLY A 332 -16.86 -5.86 11.18
C GLY A 332 -15.36 -5.79 11.41
N TRP A 333 -14.55 -6.19 10.43
CA TRP A 333 -13.10 -6.01 10.44
C TRP A 333 -12.69 -5.08 9.32
N ARG A 334 -12.26 -3.86 9.65
CA ARG A 334 -11.72 -2.93 8.65
C ARG A 334 -10.22 -3.11 8.49
N LEU A 335 -9.74 -2.98 7.26
CA LEU A 335 -8.32 -2.81 7.02
C LEU A 335 -7.90 -1.41 7.50
N VAL A 336 -6.83 -1.36 8.28
CA VAL A 336 -6.21 -0.13 8.77
C VAL A 336 -5.13 0.32 7.81
N GLN A 337 -4.18 -0.57 7.50
CA GLN A 337 -3.05 -0.28 6.63
C GLN A 337 -2.38 -1.56 6.14
N THR A 338 -1.75 -1.48 4.98
CA THR A 338 -0.80 -2.47 4.46
C THR A 338 0.63 -2.01 4.70
N ILE A 339 1.52 -2.92 5.10
CA ILE A 339 2.89 -2.58 5.52
C ILE A 339 3.89 -3.58 4.96
N GLU A 340 5.03 -3.11 4.47
CA GLU A 340 6.21 -3.92 4.14
C GLU A 340 7.25 -3.90 5.26
N LEU A 341 7.49 -5.07 5.86
CA LEU A 341 8.25 -5.16 7.12
C LEU A 341 9.61 -5.82 6.98
N CYS A 342 9.83 -6.63 5.94
CA CYS A 342 11.00 -7.48 5.81
C CYS A 342 11.88 -7.03 4.65
N ARG A 343 13.20 -7.00 4.89
CA ARG A 343 14.21 -6.64 3.89
C ARG A 343 14.51 -7.74 2.87
N ARG A 344 13.71 -8.81 2.85
CA ARG A 344 13.91 -9.92 1.92
C ARG A 344 13.20 -9.60 0.63
N LEU A 345 13.85 -9.94 -0.49
CA LEU A 345 13.25 -9.75 -1.81
C LEU A 345 11.92 -10.47 -1.95
N ASN A 346 11.63 -11.53 -1.21
CA ASN A 346 10.34 -12.23 -1.30
C ASN A 346 9.30 -11.82 -0.24
N ASP A 347 9.51 -10.68 0.43
CA ASP A 347 8.48 -10.13 1.32
C ASP A 347 7.22 -9.77 0.53
N LYS A 348 6.13 -9.66 1.25
CA LYS A 348 4.83 -9.22 0.74
C LYS A 348 4.23 -8.32 1.80
N SER A 349 3.22 -7.54 1.41
CA SER A 349 2.51 -6.72 2.36
C SER A 349 1.88 -7.57 3.48
N VAL A 350 1.99 -7.07 4.70
CA VAL A 350 1.15 -7.49 5.82
C VAL A 350 -0.06 -6.57 5.92
N PHE A 351 -1.18 -7.09 6.37
CA PHE A 351 -2.46 -6.39 6.44
C PHE A 351 -2.84 -6.25 7.91
N VAL A 352 -2.95 -5.01 8.39
CA VAL A 352 -3.38 -4.70 9.76
C VAL A 352 -4.88 -4.48 9.75
N PHE A 353 -5.63 -5.28 10.48
CA PHE A 353 -7.08 -5.14 10.64
C PHE A 353 -7.43 -4.62 12.02
N ALA A 354 -8.54 -3.90 12.10
CA ALA A 354 -9.16 -3.45 13.34
C ALA A 354 -10.66 -3.74 13.32
N ARG A 355 -11.25 -3.87 14.50
CA ARG A 355 -12.70 -3.94 14.66
C ARG A 355 -13.31 -2.65 14.10
N ALA A 356 -14.48 -2.80 13.49
CA ALA A 356 -15.29 -1.72 12.95
C ALA A 356 -16.76 -2.16 12.93
N GLN A 357 -17.66 -1.25 12.59
CA GLN A 357 -19.04 -1.63 12.29
C GLN A 357 -19.07 -2.58 11.07
N PRO A 358 -19.78 -3.72 11.16
CA PRO A 358 -20.01 -4.58 10.01
C PRO A 358 -20.69 -3.82 8.89
N GLU A 359 -20.10 -3.89 7.69
CA GLU A 359 -20.61 -3.21 6.51
C GLU A 359 -20.46 -4.13 5.31
N SER A 360 -21.59 -4.52 4.72
CA SER A 360 -21.56 -5.32 3.50
C SER A 360 -21.21 -4.44 2.30
N SER A 361 -20.06 -4.73 1.68
CA SER A 361 -19.50 -3.89 0.62
C SER A 361 -18.87 -4.76 -0.46
N LEU A 362 -19.24 -4.52 -1.72
CA LEU A 362 -18.57 -5.17 -2.85
C LEU A 362 -17.12 -4.70 -2.94
N HIS A 363 -16.20 -5.63 -3.21
CA HIS A 363 -14.80 -5.30 -3.45
C HIS A 363 -14.32 -5.73 -4.82
N TRP A 364 -13.39 -4.98 -5.41
CA TRP A 364 -12.68 -5.37 -6.63
C TRP A 364 -11.21 -4.95 -6.59
N CYS A 365 -10.41 -5.52 -7.49
CA CYS A 365 -8.97 -5.31 -7.55
C CYS A 365 -8.54 -4.80 -8.93
N LEU A 366 -7.81 -3.68 -8.93
CA LEU A 366 -6.99 -3.22 -10.03
C LEU A 366 -5.59 -3.83 -9.92
N SER A 367 -5.34 -4.86 -10.72
CA SER A 367 -4.03 -5.52 -10.78
C SER A 367 -3.12 -4.85 -11.81
N LEU A 368 -1.94 -4.43 -11.37
CA LEU A 368 -0.89 -3.87 -12.23
C LEU A 368 0.19 -4.94 -12.41
N HIS A 369 0.42 -5.36 -13.66
CA HIS A 369 1.25 -6.55 -13.95
C HIS A 369 2.26 -6.26 -15.05
N SER A 370 3.43 -6.92 -14.96
CA SER A 370 4.51 -6.78 -15.94
C SER A 370 4.88 -5.32 -16.19
N LYS A 371 5.09 -4.90 -17.44
CA LYS A 371 5.50 -3.52 -17.78
C LYS A 371 4.32 -2.60 -18.13
N SER A 372 3.16 -3.16 -18.51
CA SER A 372 2.08 -2.37 -19.10
C SER A 372 0.69 -3.04 -19.05
N VAL A 373 0.47 -4.03 -18.19
CA VAL A 373 -0.81 -4.73 -18.11
C VAL A 373 -1.62 -4.25 -16.91
N LEU A 374 -2.92 -4.10 -17.13
CA LEU A 374 -3.96 -3.87 -16.13
C LEU A 374 -4.95 -5.05 -16.18
N ARG A 375 -5.40 -5.54 -15.02
CA ARG A 375 -6.54 -6.47 -14.94
C ARG A 375 -7.55 -5.97 -13.91
N PHE A 376 -8.83 -6.12 -14.23
CA PHE A 376 -9.94 -5.68 -13.38
C PHE A 376 -10.60 -6.92 -12.76
N VAL A 377 -10.04 -7.37 -11.64
CA VAL A 377 -10.46 -8.62 -10.99
C VAL A 377 -11.63 -8.34 -10.07
N ASN A 378 -12.71 -9.10 -10.23
CA ASN A 378 -13.99 -8.92 -9.53
C ASN A 378 -14.66 -7.55 -9.76
N ALA A 379 -14.27 -6.80 -10.80
CA ALA A 379 -14.86 -5.51 -11.10
C ALA A 379 -16.25 -5.69 -11.74
N PRO A 380 -17.30 -5.03 -11.23
CA PRO A 380 -18.59 -4.97 -11.89
C PRO A 380 -18.50 -4.39 -13.31
N VAL A 381 -19.45 -4.72 -14.18
CA VAL A 381 -19.42 -4.33 -15.60
C VAL A 381 -19.37 -2.80 -15.75
N GLU A 382 -20.12 -2.06 -14.94
CA GLU A 382 -20.13 -0.60 -14.93
C GLU A 382 -18.79 0.00 -14.50
N VAL A 383 -18.03 -0.70 -13.65
CA VAL A 383 -16.67 -0.30 -13.27
C VAL A 383 -15.72 -0.56 -14.45
N VAL A 384 -15.83 -1.71 -15.11
CA VAL A 384 -15.01 -2.03 -16.29
C VAL A 384 -15.21 -0.98 -17.38
N ASP A 385 -16.45 -0.63 -17.71
CA ASP A 385 -16.75 0.37 -18.75
C ASP A 385 -16.21 1.75 -18.39
N ALA A 386 -16.36 2.18 -17.13
CA ALA A 386 -15.79 3.42 -16.65
C ALA A 386 -14.25 3.44 -16.76
N LEU A 387 -13.57 2.37 -16.35
CA LEU A 387 -12.11 2.27 -16.43
C LEU A 387 -11.62 2.35 -17.87
N ARG A 388 -12.33 1.74 -18.84
CA ARG A 388 -11.97 1.83 -20.26
C ARG A 388 -11.99 3.26 -20.77
N LEU A 389 -13.04 4.01 -20.44
CA LEU A 389 -13.17 5.43 -20.81
C LEU A 389 -12.06 6.27 -20.18
N VAL A 390 -11.80 6.09 -18.89
CA VAL A 390 -10.76 6.82 -18.16
C VAL A 390 -9.38 6.55 -18.74
N ILE A 391 -9.04 5.28 -19.01
CA ILE A 391 -7.75 4.91 -19.60
C ILE A 391 -7.59 5.52 -21.00
N ALA A 392 -8.64 5.49 -21.82
CA ALA A 392 -8.60 6.08 -23.15
C ALA A 392 -8.40 7.61 -23.12
N GLY A 393 -8.98 8.30 -22.13
CA GLY A 393 -8.86 9.75 -21.98
C GLY A 393 -7.58 10.23 -21.27
N ASN A 394 -7.01 9.44 -20.36
CA ASN A 394 -5.94 9.88 -19.45
C ASN A 394 -4.61 9.13 -19.66
N TYR A 395 -4.49 8.32 -20.71
CA TYR A 395 -3.23 7.66 -21.03
C TYR A 395 -2.83 7.92 -22.49
N ILE A 396 -1.93 8.88 -22.70
CA ILE A 396 -1.61 9.42 -24.02
C ILE A 396 -1.11 8.38 -25.03
N HIS A 397 -0.44 7.33 -24.55
CA HIS A 397 0.05 6.27 -25.44
C HIS A 397 -1.06 5.29 -25.85
N GLY A 398 -2.19 5.31 -25.15
CA GLY A 398 -3.37 4.52 -25.45
C GLY A 398 -3.24 3.02 -25.17
N ILE A 399 -4.31 2.31 -25.49
CA ILE A 399 -4.44 0.87 -25.32
C ILE A 399 -3.81 0.16 -26.53
N LYS A 400 -3.03 -0.89 -26.26
CA LYS A 400 -2.48 -1.80 -27.28
C LYS A 400 -3.45 -2.92 -27.61
N THR A 401 -3.97 -3.60 -26.60
CA THR A 401 -4.92 -4.73 -26.74
C THR A 401 -5.83 -4.82 -25.53
N GLU A 402 -7.06 -5.29 -25.75
CA GLU A 402 -8.01 -5.69 -24.70
C GLU A 402 -8.42 -7.14 -24.91
N ARG A 403 -8.63 -7.89 -23.82
CA ARG A 403 -9.14 -9.27 -23.87
C ARG A 403 -9.71 -9.69 -22.52
N VAL A 404 -10.50 -10.76 -22.52
CA VAL A 404 -10.79 -11.52 -21.30
C VAL A 404 -9.60 -12.44 -21.02
N PHE A 405 -9.10 -12.43 -19.79
CA PHE A 405 -8.00 -13.28 -19.33
C PHE A 405 -8.34 -13.85 -17.95
N ALA A 406 -8.33 -15.18 -17.84
CA ALA A 406 -8.71 -15.90 -16.62
C ALA A 406 -10.08 -15.44 -16.05
N GLY A 407 -11.04 -15.18 -16.94
CA GLY A 407 -12.41 -14.76 -16.58
C GLY A 407 -12.60 -13.25 -16.37
N TYR A 408 -11.54 -12.43 -16.40
CA TYR A 408 -11.61 -11.00 -16.09
C TYR A 408 -11.08 -10.11 -17.21
N HIS A 409 -11.51 -8.85 -17.24
CA HIS A 409 -11.07 -7.89 -18.25
C HIS A 409 -9.59 -7.56 -18.07
N GLN A 410 -8.83 -7.61 -19.15
CA GLN A 410 -7.41 -7.27 -19.19
C GLN A 410 -7.15 -6.24 -20.28
N VAL A 411 -6.48 -5.15 -19.89
CA VAL A 411 -5.98 -4.12 -20.79
C VAL A 411 -4.46 -4.19 -20.84
N ARG A 412 -3.88 -4.15 -22.04
CA ARG A 412 -2.45 -3.93 -22.22
C ARG A 412 -2.24 -2.55 -22.83
N LEU A 413 -1.49 -1.72 -22.13
CA LEU A 413 -1.14 -0.37 -22.54
C LEU A 413 0.03 -0.37 -23.53
N ARG A 414 0.09 0.63 -24.40
CA ARG A 414 1.33 0.96 -25.15
C ARG A 414 2.34 1.58 -24.19
N GLY A 415 3.64 1.44 -24.47
CA GLY A 415 4.68 1.89 -23.55
C GLY A 415 4.87 0.99 -22.32
N ARG A 416 5.49 1.51 -21.27
CA ARG A 416 5.90 0.81 -20.06
C ARG A 416 5.61 1.63 -18.78
N PRO A 417 4.34 1.91 -18.45
CA PRO A 417 3.99 2.81 -17.34
C PRO A 417 4.45 2.30 -15.97
N TRP A 418 4.66 0.99 -15.82
CA TRP A 418 5.13 0.37 -14.57
C TRP A 418 6.66 0.25 -14.50
N SER A 419 7.39 0.94 -15.39
CA SER A 419 8.84 0.95 -15.40
C SER A 419 9.38 2.35 -15.69
N SER A 420 10.41 2.74 -14.96
CA SER A 420 10.99 4.08 -15.05
C SER A 420 12.41 4.09 -15.64
N HIS A 421 12.81 2.97 -16.26
CA HIS A 421 14.19 2.75 -16.71
C HIS A 421 14.61 3.78 -17.77
N ASN A 422 13.78 3.96 -18.80
CA ASN A 422 13.94 4.92 -19.91
C ASN A 422 12.57 5.53 -20.25
N GLY A 423 12.57 6.80 -20.68
CA GLY A 423 11.32 7.49 -21.03
C GLY A 423 10.57 8.06 -19.84
N ASN A 424 9.35 8.53 -20.09
CA ASN A 424 8.49 9.16 -19.10
C ASN A 424 7.10 8.51 -18.99
N ASP A 425 6.93 7.30 -19.53
CA ASP A 425 5.69 6.51 -19.44
C ASP A 425 5.22 6.33 -17.99
N HIS A 426 6.14 6.26 -17.03
CA HIS A 426 5.84 6.17 -15.59
C HIS A 426 5.12 7.41 -15.04
N VAL A 427 5.38 8.59 -15.62
CA VAL A 427 4.66 9.82 -15.30
C VAL A 427 3.23 9.75 -15.87
N HIS A 428 3.09 9.30 -17.11
CA HIS A 428 1.77 9.06 -17.75
C HIS A 428 0.96 7.98 -17.03
N GLY A 429 1.61 6.94 -16.51
CA GLY A 429 0.96 5.92 -15.69
C GLY A 429 0.34 6.50 -14.43
N ARG A 430 1.02 7.45 -13.76
CA ARG A 430 0.50 8.11 -12.55
C ARG A 430 -0.63 9.08 -12.86
N HIS A 431 -0.53 9.84 -13.95
CA HIS A 431 -1.63 10.66 -14.46
C HIS A 431 -2.89 9.82 -14.73
N MET A 432 -2.75 8.69 -15.42
CA MET A 432 -3.84 7.74 -15.63
C MET A 432 -4.41 7.20 -14.31
N MET A 433 -3.56 6.88 -13.34
CA MET A 433 -4.00 6.40 -12.02
C MET A 433 -4.80 7.47 -11.26
N LEU A 434 -4.42 8.75 -11.33
CA LEU A 434 -5.19 9.86 -10.74
C LEU A 434 -6.59 9.94 -11.35
N GLY A 435 -6.70 9.84 -12.67
CA GLY A 435 -8.01 9.78 -13.34
C GLY A 435 -8.84 8.55 -12.94
N ILE A 436 -8.21 7.39 -12.72
CA ILE A 436 -8.89 6.19 -12.21
C ILE A 436 -9.42 6.44 -10.79
N LEU A 437 -8.59 6.94 -9.88
CA LEU A 437 -8.98 7.21 -8.49
C LEU A 437 -10.17 8.16 -8.43
N GLU A 438 -10.11 9.27 -9.17
CA GLU A 438 -11.20 10.23 -9.24
C GLU A 438 -12.49 9.63 -9.81
N ALA A 439 -12.39 8.90 -10.92
CA ALA A 439 -13.56 8.30 -11.55
C ALA A 439 -14.23 7.23 -10.66
N MET A 440 -13.44 6.50 -9.86
CA MET A 440 -13.94 5.52 -8.89
C MET A 440 -14.63 6.21 -7.72
N GLN A 441 -14.02 7.27 -7.15
CA GLN A 441 -14.64 8.05 -6.08
C GLN A 441 -15.98 8.65 -6.51
N GLN A 442 -16.06 9.26 -7.70
CA GLN A 442 -17.30 9.81 -8.26
C GLN A 442 -18.40 8.75 -8.45
N ARG A 443 -18.04 7.46 -8.53
CA ARG A 443 -18.96 6.34 -8.71
C ARG A 443 -19.26 5.59 -7.41
N GLY A 444 -18.85 6.13 -6.27
CA GLY A 444 -19.06 5.54 -4.95
C GLY A 444 -18.16 4.34 -4.67
N TRP A 445 -16.91 4.40 -5.10
CA TRP A 445 -15.88 3.42 -4.75
C TRP A 445 -14.75 4.12 -4.01
N SER A 446 -14.36 3.59 -2.85
CA SER A 446 -13.20 4.05 -2.09
C SER A 446 -12.01 3.13 -2.29
N LEU A 447 -10.80 3.68 -2.31
CA LEU A 447 -9.59 2.89 -2.27
C LEU A 447 -9.42 2.30 -0.86
N VAL A 448 -9.38 0.96 -0.77
CA VAL A 448 -9.24 0.23 0.49
C VAL A 448 -7.75 0.07 0.85
N CYS A 449 -6.93 -0.34 -0.11
CA CYS A 449 -5.48 -0.42 0.07
C CYS A 449 -4.71 -0.58 -1.25
N SER A 450 -3.41 -0.35 -1.15
CA SER A 450 -2.40 -0.80 -2.11
C SER A 450 -1.54 -1.88 -1.46
N ALA A 451 -1.28 -3.00 -2.14
CA ALA A 451 -0.48 -4.09 -1.57
C ALA A 451 0.31 -4.88 -2.62
N ASP A 452 1.49 -5.35 -2.22
CA ASP A 452 2.16 -6.47 -2.85
C ASP A 452 1.70 -7.81 -2.25
N VAL A 453 1.26 -8.70 -3.14
CA VAL A 453 0.70 -10.01 -2.79
C VAL A 453 1.39 -11.15 -3.55
N SER A 454 2.39 -10.86 -4.40
CA SER A 454 3.10 -11.88 -5.17
C SER A 454 4.59 -11.56 -5.27
N ALA A 455 5.41 -12.45 -4.70
CA ALA A 455 6.84 -12.28 -4.60
C ALA A 455 7.62 -12.82 -5.80
N ILE A 456 7.07 -12.77 -7.03
CA ILE A 456 7.80 -13.26 -8.21
C ILE A 456 8.75 -12.18 -8.74
N TYR A 457 10.04 -12.53 -8.90
CA TYR A 457 11.09 -11.63 -9.38
C TYR A 457 11.67 -12.09 -10.69
N HIS A 458 12.10 -11.13 -11.50
CA HIS A 458 13.03 -11.40 -12.59
C HIS A 458 14.46 -11.27 -12.05
N HIS A 459 15.19 -12.39 -12.02
CA HIS A 459 16.62 -12.39 -11.73
C HIS A 459 17.39 -11.95 -12.97
N ALA A 460 18.09 -10.83 -12.91
CA ALA A 460 18.85 -10.34 -14.05
C ALA A 460 20.25 -10.96 -14.07
N ASP A 461 20.71 -11.46 -15.23
CA ASP A 461 22.10 -11.94 -15.40
C ASP A 461 23.13 -10.85 -15.11
N SER A 462 22.75 -9.58 -15.28
CA SER A 462 23.47 -8.39 -14.81
C SER A 462 22.47 -7.27 -14.45
N GLY A 463 22.64 -6.65 -13.28
CA GLY A 463 21.76 -5.58 -12.78
C GLY A 463 21.04 -5.93 -11.47
N GLN A 464 20.13 -5.06 -11.02
CA GLN A 464 19.28 -5.35 -9.86
C GLN A 464 18.09 -6.21 -10.26
N ASP A 465 17.76 -7.18 -9.41
CA ASP A 465 16.50 -7.92 -9.47
C ASP A 465 15.32 -6.95 -9.36
N TYR A 466 14.22 -7.31 -9.99
CA TYR A 466 13.04 -6.46 -10.00
C TYR A 466 11.77 -7.33 -9.99
N PRO A 467 10.73 -6.92 -9.26
CA PRO A 467 9.51 -7.70 -9.14
C PRO A 467 8.85 -7.81 -10.52
N VAL A 468 8.15 -8.91 -10.81
CA VAL A 468 7.41 -9.08 -12.07
C VAL A 468 6.18 -8.20 -12.12
N ASP A 469 5.51 -8.08 -10.97
CA ASP A 469 4.35 -7.23 -10.74
C ASP A 469 4.74 -6.02 -9.88
N VAL A 470 3.83 -5.06 -9.82
CA VAL A 470 3.90 -3.96 -8.85
C VAL A 470 2.66 -4.06 -7.96
N HIS A 471 2.48 -3.12 -7.03
CA HIS A 471 1.32 -3.15 -6.14
C HIS A 471 0.01 -3.26 -6.92
N SER A 472 -0.93 -4.01 -6.35
CA SER A 472 -2.32 -4.01 -6.78
C SER A 472 -3.14 -3.13 -5.85
N LEU A 473 -4.22 -2.55 -6.36
CA LEU A 473 -5.09 -1.64 -5.61
C LEU A 473 -6.46 -2.27 -5.46
N TRP A 474 -6.98 -2.30 -4.23
CA TRP A 474 -8.31 -2.82 -3.92
C TRP A 474 -9.27 -1.69 -3.62
N PHE A 475 -10.48 -1.79 -4.16
CA PHE A 475 -11.53 -0.81 -3.98
C PHE A 475 -12.74 -1.48 -3.33
N GLY A 476 -13.41 -0.75 -2.45
CA GLY A 476 -14.65 -1.15 -1.77
C GLY A 476 -15.78 -0.19 -2.15
N ALA A 477 -16.99 -0.69 -2.31
CA ALA A 477 -18.13 0.15 -2.63
C ALA A 477 -18.60 0.93 -1.39
N ILE A 478 -18.87 2.22 -1.57
CA ILE A 478 -19.42 3.09 -0.54
C ILE A 478 -20.94 2.96 -0.58
N ASN A 479 -21.57 2.49 0.50
CA ASN A 479 -23.03 2.38 0.65
C ASN A 479 -23.76 1.55 -0.44
N LYS A 480 -23.07 0.69 -1.20
CA LYS A 480 -23.71 -0.23 -2.16
C LYS A 480 -23.74 -1.64 -1.58
N LYS A 481 -24.93 -2.09 -1.19
CA LYS A 481 -25.16 -3.48 -0.80
C LYS A 481 -24.99 -4.40 -2.03
N PRO A 482 -24.45 -5.62 -1.86
CA PRO A 482 -24.51 -6.62 -2.92
C PRO A 482 -25.98 -6.86 -3.31
N PRO A 483 -26.29 -7.10 -4.60
CA PRO A 483 -27.61 -7.55 -4.97
C PRO A 483 -27.95 -8.82 -4.17
N ILE A 484 -29.13 -8.84 -3.54
CA ILE A 484 -29.66 -10.05 -2.92
C ILE A 484 -29.76 -11.09 -4.04
N ALA A 485 -29.00 -12.18 -3.92
CA ALA A 485 -29.10 -13.29 -4.86
C ALA A 485 -30.47 -13.96 -4.68
N ASP A 486 -31.48 -13.51 -5.43
CA ASP A 486 -32.70 -14.27 -5.61
C ASP A 486 -32.37 -15.54 -6.41
N GLY A 487 -32.49 -16.69 -5.74
CA GLY A 487 -32.86 -17.96 -6.35
C GLY A 487 -31.88 -18.59 -7.33
N ALA A 488 -31.34 -19.74 -6.92
CA ALA A 488 -30.73 -20.76 -7.76
C ALA A 488 -31.24 -20.79 -9.21
N VAL A 489 -30.37 -20.45 -10.17
CA VAL A 489 -30.59 -20.80 -11.57
C VAL A 489 -30.31 -22.29 -11.69
N GLY A 490 -31.39 -23.05 -11.82
CA GLY A 490 -31.38 -24.50 -12.01
C GLY A 490 -30.52 -24.93 -13.19
N VAL A 491 -29.75 -25.97 -12.95
CA VAL A 491 -29.04 -26.75 -13.96
C VAL A 491 -30.09 -27.36 -14.89
N GLY A 492 -30.29 -26.75 -16.06
CA GLY A 492 -31.11 -27.30 -17.13
C GLY A 492 -30.38 -28.46 -17.80
N GLY A 493 -30.70 -29.68 -17.37
CA GLY A 493 -30.32 -30.90 -18.07
C GLY A 493 -31.05 -31.00 -19.40
N ALA A 494 -30.31 -30.93 -20.50
CA ALA A 494 -30.81 -31.26 -21.83
C ALA A 494 -30.74 -32.77 -22.02
N SER A 495 -31.90 -33.43 -22.00
CA SER A 495 -32.09 -34.77 -22.59
C SER A 495 -33.10 -34.66 -23.73
N SER A 496 -32.62 -34.77 -24.96
CA SER A 496 -33.46 -34.94 -26.14
C SER A 496 -33.08 -36.26 -26.82
N ALA A 497 -33.97 -37.24 -26.73
CA ALA A 497 -34.04 -38.35 -27.68
C ALA A 497 -35.25 -38.12 -28.58
N PRO A 498 -35.16 -38.30 -29.91
CA PRO A 498 -36.29 -38.15 -30.79
C PRO A 498 -37.00 -39.50 -30.99
N SER A 499 -38.32 -39.46 -31.00
CA SER A 499 -39.18 -40.49 -31.57
C SER A 499 -39.88 -39.89 -32.79
N CYS A 500 -39.56 -40.38 -33.98
CA CYS A 500 -40.45 -40.31 -35.13
C CYS A 500 -40.98 -41.73 -35.40
N GLU A 501 -42.30 -41.84 -35.49
CA GLU A 501 -42.87 -42.38 -36.73
C GLU A 501 -42.77 -41.32 -37.83
#